data_AF-U7L2Q1-F1
#
_entry.id   AF-U7L2Q1-F1
#
_cell.length_a   1.000
_cell.length_b   1.000
_cell.length_c   1.000
_cell.angle_alpha   90.00
_cell.angle_beta   90.00
_cell.angle_gamma   90.00
#
_symmetry.space_group_name_H-M   'P 1'
#
loop_
_entity.id
_entity.type
_entity.pdbx_description
1 polymer ?
#
loop_
_entity_poly.entity_id
_entity_poly.type
_entity_poly.pdbx_seq_one_letter_code
_entity_poly.pdbx_strand_id
1 'polypeptide(L)'
;MTNNREAAEESRDNYALDDTLAGRITQAAAQGIVTSYPDWIKSKKGLITTYVLSTIGFGALVAYTNAQAEEDGDEPRSPQDFADKGLKLWAILAALLILVGLALWANVAVSRKAVSFLRKRGAKRPWTLLGAIGAAATFIISELEARDIEKLAS
;
A
#
# COMPACT_ATOMS: atom_id res chain seq x y z
N MET A 1 -15.10 -30.50 -27.10
CA MET A 1 -15.35 -29.05 -27.25
C MET A 1 -15.16 -28.45 -25.88
N THR A 2 -13.90 -28.18 -25.56
CA THR A 2 -13.45 -27.55 -24.30
C THR A 2 -12.90 -26.16 -24.64
N ASN A 3 -12.85 -25.29 -23.65
CA ASN A 3 -12.24 -23.96 -23.65
C ASN A 3 -13.04 -22.86 -24.32
N ASN A 4 -13.89 -22.17 -23.54
CA ASN A 4 -14.10 -20.72 -23.68
C ASN A 4 -14.90 -20.13 -22.50
N ARG A 5 -15.61 -20.96 -21.72
CA ARG A 5 -16.30 -20.49 -20.49
C ARG A 5 -15.42 -20.56 -19.24
N GLU A 6 -14.66 -21.63 -19.04
CA GLU A 6 -13.73 -21.72 -17.90
C GLU A 6 -12.58 -20.69 -17.97
N ALA A 7 -12.09 -20.38 -19.18
CA ALA A 7 -11.09 -19.33 -19.38
C ALA A 7 -11.62 -17.91 -19.16
N ALA A 8 -12.95 -17.72 -19.15
CA ALA A 8 -13.60 -16.42 -18.92
C ALA A 8 -14.07 -16.25 -17.47
N GLU A 9 -14.18 -17.35 -16.71
CA GLU A 9 -14.46 -17.31 -15.27
C GLU A 9 -13.17 -17.17 -14.45
N GLU A 10 -12.06 -17.76 -14.89
CA GLU A 10 -10.73 -17.56 -14.27
C GLU A 10 -10.16 -16.14 -14.52
N SER A 11 -10.66 -15.42 -15.53
CA SER A 11 -10.19 -14.07 -15.88
C SER A 11 -10.92 -12.93 -15.16
N ARG A 12 -11.89 -13.21 -14.28
CA ARG A 12 -12.82 -12.20 -13.71
C ARG A 12 -12.61 -11.87 -12.23
N ASP A 13 -11.69 -12.53 -11.54
CA ASP A 13 -11.49 -12.36 -10.09
C ASP A 13 -10.43 -11.31 -9.69
N ASN A 14 -9.98 -10.45 -10.63
CA ASN A 14 -8.64 -9.86 -10.58
C ASN A 14 -8.52 -8.34 -10.86
N TYR A 15 -9.40 -7.47 -10.35
CA TYR A 15 -9.36 -6.06 -10.78
C TYR A 15 -8.92 -5.00 -9.76
N ALA A 16 -8.72 -5.32 -8.49
CA ALA A 16 -8.13 -4.38 -7.52
C ALA A 16 -6.77 -4.88 -6.98
N LEU A 17 -5.83 -3.96 -6.72
CA LEU A 17 -4.47 -4.28 -6.24
C LEU A 17 -4.49 -4.92 -4.83
N ASP A 18 -5.61 -4.91 -4.12
CA ASP A 18 -5.81 -5.54 -2.81
C ASP A 18 -6.38 -6.97 -2.90
N ASP A 19 -7.20 -7.29 -3.91
CA ASP A 19 -7.89 -8.58 -4.01
C ASP A 19 -7.04 -9.70 -4.62
N THR A 20 -6.02 -9.37 -5.40
CA THR A 20 -5.21 -10.36 -6.12
C THR A 20 -3.94 -10.75 -5.38
N LEU A 21 -3.49 -12.01 -5.51
CA LEU A 21 -2.19 -12.46 -4.96
C LEU A 21 -1.04 -11.57 -5.45
N ALA A 22 -1.04 -11.23 -6.75
CA ALA A 22 -0.04 -10.34 -7.34
C ALA A 22 -0.10 -8.92 -6.72
N GLY A 23 -1.30 -8.43 -6.44
CA GLY A 23 -1.55 -7.20 -5.71
C GLY A 23 -0.98 -7.22 -4.30
N ARG A 24 -1.28 -8.25 -3.51
CA ARG A 24 -0.74 -8.44 -2.15
C ARG A 24 0.79 -8.51 -2.13
N ILE A 25 1.39 -9.23 -3.08
CA ILE A 25 2.85 -9.29 -3.26
C ILE A 25 3.40 -7.89 -3.58
N THR A 26 2.74 -7.15 -4.47
CA THR A 26 3.15 -5.80 -4.87
C THR A 26 3.09 -4.82 -3.70
N GLN A 27 2.02 -4.86 -2.90
CA GLN A 27 1.88 -4.03 -1.69
C GLN A 27 2.94 -4.34 -0.65
N ALA A 28 3.18 -5.62 -0.37
CA ALA A 28 4.22 -6.08 0.55
C ALA A 28 5.63 -5.66 0.08
N ALA A 29 5.92 -5.86 -1.21
CA ALA A 29 7.19 -5.46 -1.82
C ALA A 29 7.39 -3.95 -1.75
N ALA A 30 6.37 -3.16 -2.10
CA ALA A 30 6.43 -1.70 -2.04
C ALA A 30 6.76 -1.21 -0.62
N GLN A 31 6.09 -1.75 0.40
CA GLN A 31 6.38 -1.41 1.80
C GLN A 31 7.82 -1.76 2.18
N GLY A 32 8.29 -2.95 1.83
CA GLY A 32 9.66 -3.39 2.15
C GLY A 32 10.72 -2.51 1.51
N ILE A 33 10.55 -2.19 0.23
CA ILE A 33 11.44 -1.32 -0.54
C ILE A 33 11.48 0.08 0.08
N VAL A 34 10.31 0.70 0.30
CA VAL A 34 10.20 2.06 0.83
C VAL A 34 10.84 2.16 2.22
N THR A 35 10.63 1.15 3.07
CA THR A 35 11.24 1.09 4.41
C THR A 35 12.76 0.98 4.35
N SER A 36 13.31 0.35 3.31
CA SER A 36 14.75 0.10 3.18
C SER A 36 15.57 1.34 2.78
N TYR A 37 14.95 2.37 2.20
CA TYR A 37 15.66 3.51 1.60
C TYR A 37 16.74 4.16 2.46
N PRO A 38 16.58 4.35 3.79
CA PRO A 38 17.61 4.99 4.61
C PRO A 38 18.96 4.24 4.64
N ASP A 39 18.97 2.93 4.37
CA ASP A 39 20.21 2.15 4.29
C ASP A 39 20.99 2.41 3.00
N TRP A 40 20.33 2.87 1.94
CA TRP A 40 20.89 2.99 0.60
C TRP A 40 21.07 4.44 0.16
N ILE A 41 20.17 5.33 0.59
CA ILE A 41 20.15 6.73 0.18
C ILE A 41 20.61 7.60 1.34
N LYS A 42 21.84 8.14 1.22
CA LYS A 42 22.49 8.89 2.29
C LYS A 42 22.21 10.39 2.27
N SER A 43 21.84 10.93 1.10
CA SER A 43 21.54 12.35 0.98
C SER A 43 20.09 12.62 1.43
N LYS A 44 19.89 13.67 2.25
CA LYS A 44 18.55 14.06 2.71
C LYS A 44 17.63 14.41 1.55
N LYS A 45 18.15 15.15 0.55
CA LYS A 45 17.38 15.52 -0.65
C LYS A 45 17.01 14.28 -1.47
N GLY A 46 17.96 13.38 -1.72
CA GLY A 46 17.69 12.13 -2.45
C GLY A 46 16.64 11.28 -1.74
N LEU A 47 16.73 11.15 -0.42
CA LEU A 47 15.77 10.37 0.36
C LEU A 47 14.34 10.95 0.25
N ILE A 48 14.20 12.28 0.39
CA ILE A 48 12.90 12.95 0.22
C ILE A 48 12.37 12.76 -1.20
N THR A 49 13.20 12.98 -2.21
CA THR A 49 12.82 12.82 -3.62
C THR A 49 12.36 11.39 -3.90
N THR A 50 13.08 10.39 -3.42
CA THR A 50 12.70 8.98 -3.61
C THR A 50 11.36 8.65 -2.95
N TYR A 51 11.11 9.11 -1.71
CA TYR A 51 9.81 8.91 -1.09
C TYR A 51 8.68 9.54 -1.91
N VAL A 52 8.85 10.81 -2.32
CA VAL A 52 7.84 11.52 -3.12
C VAL A 52 7.55 10.81 -4.44
N LEU A 53 8.59 10.44 -5.19
CA LEU A 53 8.44 9.73 -6.46
C LEU A 53 7.80 8.34 -6.29
N SER A 54 8.13 7.64 -5.21
CA SER A 54 7.55 6.32 -4.92
C SER A 54 6.07 6.42 -4.57
N THR A 55 5.69 7.43 -3.78
CA THR A 55 4.27 7.69 -3.47
C THR A 55 3.49 8.05 -4.73
N ILE A 56 4.02 8.94 -5.58
CA ILE A 56 3.37 9.30 -6.84
C ILE A 56 3.25 8.09 -7.76
N GLY A 57 4.34 7.33 -7.94
CA GLY A 57 4.37 6.17 -8.83
C GLY A 57 3.43 5.05 -8.37
N PHE A 58 3.42 4.74 -7.07
CA PHE A 58 2.51 3.74 -6.51
C PHE A 58 1.05 4.20 -6.54
N GLY A 59 0.78 5.47 -6.21
CA GLY A 59 -0.56 6.05 -6.31
C GLY A 59 -1.10 6.04 -7.74
N ALA A 60 -0.25 6.34 -8.73
CA ALA A 60 -0.62 6.26 -10.13
C ALA A 60 -0.91 4.82 -10.58
N LEU A 61 -0.12 3.84 -10.10
CA LEU A 61 -0.38 2.43 -10.36
C LEU A 61 -1.74 1.99 -9.80
N VAL A 62 -2.03 2.32 -8.53
CA VAL A 62 -3.33 2.03 -7.89
C VAL A 62 -4.48 2.67 -8.65
N ALA A 63 -4.35 3.94 -9.02
CA ALA A 63 -5.38 4.64 -9.78
C ALA A 63 -5.61 3.99 -11.15
N TYR A 64 -4.55 3.56 -11.84
CA TYR A 64 -4.65 2.87 -13.12
C TYR A 64 -5.31 1.50 -13.01
N THR A 65 -4.94 0.70 -12.00
CA THR A 65 -5.56 -0.62 -11.77
C THR A 65 -7.01 -0.49 -11.38
N ASN A 66 -7.34 0.47 -10.52
CA ASN A 66 -8.72 0.69 -10.08
C ASN A 66 -9.60 1.30 -11.18
N ALA A 67 -9.06 2.18 -12.03
CA ALA A 67 -9.80 2.71 -13.19
C ALA A 67 -10.15 1.62 -14.21
N GLN A 68 -9.31 0.58 -14.35
CA GLN A 68 -9.67 -0.60 -15.14
C GLN A 68 -10.73 -1.47 -14.46
N ALA A 69 -10.82 -1.44 -13.13
CA ALA A 69 -11.87 -2.15 -12.38
C ALA A 69 -13.24 -1.47 -12.50
N GLU A 70 -13.27 -0.14 -12.48
CA GLU A 70 -14.51 0.65 -12.53
C GLU A 70 -15.23 0.60 -13.88
N GLU A 71 -14.57 0.21 -14.98
CA GLU A 71 -15.21 0.01 -16.29
C GLU A 71 -16.29 -1.11 -16.27
N ASP A 72 -16.37 -1.93 -15.22
CA ASP A 72 -17.29 -3.08 -15.09
C ASP A 72 -18.42 -2.93 -14.03
N GLY A 73 -18.72 -1.71 -13.54
CA GLY A 73 -20.11 -1.41 -13.10
C GLY A 73 -20.38 -0.86 -11.69
N ASP A 74 -19.42 -0.28 -10.98
CA ASP A 74 -19.72 0.57 -9.82
C ASP A 74 -19.64 2.05 -10.20
N GLU A 75 -20.71 2.81 -9.93
CA GLU A 75 -20.68 4.27 -10.12
C GLU A 75 -19.64 4.88 -9.14
N PRO A 76 -18.65 5.63 -9.63
CA PRO A 76 -17.64 6.24 -8.77
C PRO A 76 -18.30 7.20 -7.79
N ARG A 77 -18.01 7.07 -6.48
CA ARG A 77 -18.45 8.06 -5.48
C ARG A 77 -17.93 9.44 -5.88
N SER A 78 -18.86 10.32 -6.23
CA SER A 78 -18.52 11.61 -6.80
C SER A 78 -17.95 12.53 -5.72
N PRO A 79 -16.98 13.40 -6.06
CA PRO A 79 -16.56 14.48 -5.18
C PRO A 79 -17.72 15.39 -4.72
N GLN A 80 -18.85 15.40 -5.43
CA GLN A 80 -20.08 16.11 -5.04
C GLN A 80 -20.68 15.60 -3.71
N ASP A 81 -20.56 14.32 -3.37
CA ASP A 81 -21.11 13.74 -2.12
C ASP A 81 -20.49 14.37 -0.84
N PHE A 82 -19.28 14.92 -0.98
CA PHE A 82 -18.57 15.63 0.09
C PHE A 82 -18.92 17.12 0.14
N ALA A 83 -19.24 17.72 -1.01
CA ALA A 83 -19.64 19.13 -1.12
C ALA A 83 -21.03 19.37 -0.47
N ASP A 84 -21.96 18.42 -0.61
CA ASP A 84 -23.31 18.49 -0.05
C ASP A 84 -23.34 18.49 1.49
N LYS A 85 -22.26 18.02 2.14
CA LYS A 85 -22.11 18.06 3.61
C LYS A 85 -21.55 19.37 4.14
N GLY A 86 -21.31 20.37 3.27
CA GLY A 86 -20.75 21.67 3.66
C GLY A 86 -19.30 21.63 4.13
N LEU A 87 -18.62 20.48 4.04
CA LEU A 87 -17.20 20.38 4.33
C LEU A 87 -16.39 20.96 3.17
N LYS A 88 -15.53 21.92 3.48
CA LYS A 88 -14.55 22.42 2.50
C LYS A 88 -13.55 21.31 2.20
N LEU A 89 -13.44 20.92 0.93
CA LEU A 89 -12.53 19.88 0.44
C LEU A 89 -11.10 20.04 1.01
N TRP A 90 -10.59 21.27 1.07
CA TRP A 90 -9.29 21.61 1.66
C TRP A 90 -9.13 21.23 3.13
N ALA A 91 -10.20 21.30 3.93
CA ALA A 91 -10.18 20.90 5.33
C ALA A 91 -10.10 19.37 5.49
N ILE A 92 -10.77 18.61 4.61
CA ILE A 92 -10.68 17.15 4.58
C ILE A 92 -9.27 16.73 4.16
N LEU A 93 -8.75 17.33 3.09
CA LEU A 93 -7.37 17.11 2.62
C LEU A 93 -6.35 17.40 3.74
N ALA A 94 -6.50 18.53 4.43
CA ALA A 94 -5.61 18.90 5.54
C ALA A 94 -5.73 17.93 6.73
N ALA A 95 -6.94 17.52 7.11
CA ALA A 95 -7.16 16.56 8.19
C ALA A 95 -6.56 15.19 7.84
N LEU A 96 -6.72 14.73 6.60
CA LEU A 96 -6.10 13.51 6.09
C LEU A 96 -4.57 13.60 6.14
N LEU A 97 -4.00 14.71 5.68
CA LEU A 97 -2.55 14.95 5.74
C LEU A 97 -2.01 15.00 7.17
N ILE A 98 -2.77 15.56 8.12
CA ILE A 98 -2.40 15.59 9.54
C ILE A 98 -2.45 14.18 10.15
N LEU A 99 -3.52 13.41 9.88
CA LEU A 99 -3.64 12.03 10.35
C LEU A 99 -2.55 11.13 9.78
N VAL A 100 -2.29 11.23 8.47
CA VAL A 100 -1.18 10.55 7.80
C VAL A 100 0.14 11.02 8.40
N GLY A 101 0.33 12.32 8.64
CA GLY A 101 1.52 12.88 9.27
C GLY A 101 1.77 12.35 10.68
N LEU A 102 0.72 12.23 11.50
CA LEU A 102 0.78 11.68 12.86
C LEU A 102 1.05 10.16 12.85
N ALA A 103 0.41 9.42 11.96
CA ALA A 103 0.65 7.99 11.77
C ALA A 103 2.09 7.73 11.31
N LEU A 104 2.59 8.52 10.36
CA LEU A 104 3.99 8.49 9.91
C LEU A 104 4.95 8.85 11.05
N TRP A 105 4.62 9.86 11.87
CA TRP A 105 5.47 10.25 12.99
C TRP A 105 5.57 9.16 14.07
N ALA A 106 4.44 8.57 14.46
CA ALA A 106 4.40 7.46 15.42
C ALA A 106 5.16 6.24 14.89
N ASN A 107 4.98 5.92 13.60
CA ASN A 107 5.73 4.86 12.92
C ASN A 107 7.24 5.13 12.91
N VAL A 108 7.66 6.38 12.70
CA VAL A 108 9.08 6.77 12.73
C VAL A 108 9.70 6.59 14.12
N ALA A 109 8.98 6.92 15.21
CA ALA A 109 9.50 6.75 16.57
C ALA A 109 9.73 5.27 16.93
N VAL A 110 8.75 4.42 16.63
CA VAL A 110 8.85 2.97 16.84
C VAL A 110 9.94 2.37 15.95
N SER A 111 9.96 2.75 14.67
CA SER A 111 10.96 2.29 13.70
C SER A 111 12.39 2.66 14.12
N ARG A 112 12.61 3.87 14.65
CA ARG A 112 13.93 4.28 15.15
C ARG A 112 14.39 3.43 16.33
N LYS A 113 13.48 3.04 17.23
CA LYS A 113 13.79 2.16 18.36
C LYS A 113 14.13 0.75 17.88
N ALA A 114 13.33 0.20 16.97
CA ALA A 114 13.59 -1.10 16.34
C ALA A 114 14.95 -1.10 15.60
N VAL A 115 15.22 -0.08 14.80
CA VAL A 115 16.48 0.10 14.07
C VAL A 115 17.68 0.22 15.02
N SER A 116 17.54 0.98 16.11
CA SER A 116 18.58 1.10 17.14
C SER A 116 18.87 -0.25 17.79
N PHE A 117 17.82 -1.02 18.11
CA PHE A 117 17.97 -2.38 18.62
C PHE A 117 18.65 -3.32 17.61
N LEU A 118 18.21 -3.33 16.35
CA LEU A 118 18.83 -4.14 15.28
C LEU A 118 20.30 -3.77 15.06
N ARG A 119 20.63 -2.48 15.11
CA ARG A 119 22.02 -2.00 15.01
C ARG A 119 22.87 -2.48 16.18
N LYS A 120 22.34 -2.41 17.42
CA LYS A 120 23.02 -2.95 18.62
C LYS A 120 23.26 -4.46 18.52
N ARG A 121 22.43 -5.18 17.79
CA ARG A 121 22.57 -6.61 17.48
C ARG A 121 23.50 -6.90 16.29
N GLY A 122 24.14 -5.89 15.71
CA GLY A 122 25.11 -6.05 14.62
C GLY A 122 24.52 -6.01 13.21
N ALA A 123 23.24 -5.67 13.05
CA ALA A 123 22.65 -5.53 11.72
C ALA A 123 23.32 -4.37 10.94
N LYS A 124 24.01 -4.71 9.84
CA LYS A 124 24.69 -3.72 8.96
C LYS A 124 23.69 -2.83 8.21
N ARG A 125 22.50 -3.37 7.94
CA ARG A 125 21.40 -2.71 7.21
C ARG A 125 20.08 -2.88 7.97
N PRO A 126 19.91 -2.15 9.09
CA PRO A 126 18.77 -2.35 9.98
C PRO A 126 17.44 -1.92 9.36
N TRP A 127 17.43 -0.94 8.44
CA TRP A 127 16.19 -0.51 7.76
C TRP A 127 15.77 -1.51 6.68
N THR A 128 16.72 -2.12 5.99
CA THR A 128 16.47 -3.18 5.00
C THR A 128 15.91 -4.42 5.69
N LEU A 129 16.47 -4.81 6.84
CA LEU A 129 15.95 -5.92 7.63
C LEU A 129 14.55 -5.63 8.17
N LEU A 130 14.32 -4.42 8.68
CA LEU A 130 12.99 -4.00 9.11
C LEU A 130 12.00 -3.97 7.94
N GLY A 131 12.43 -3.54 6.76
CA GLY A 131 11.63 -3.58 5.54
C GLY A 131 11.26 -5.00 5.13
N ALA A 132 12.19 -5.95 5.19
CA ALA A 132 11.91 -7.36 4.91
C ALA A 132 10.89 -7.97 5.89
N ILE A 133 11.05 -7.67 7.18
CA ILE A 133 10.09 -8.10 8.22
C ILE A 133 8.72 -7.47 7.97
N GLY A 134 8.69 -6.17 7.68
CA GLY A 134 7.46 -5.44 7.37
C GLY A 134 6.75 -6.00 6.14
N ALA A 135 7.49 -6.26 5.05
CA ALA A 135 6.94 -6.86 3.84
C ALA A 135 6.33 -8.24 4.11
N ALA A 136 7.06 -9.11 4.85
CA ALA A 136 6.54 -10.42 5.21
C ALA A 136 5.27 -10.32 6.07
N ALA A 137 5.25 -9.42 7.05
CA ALA A 137 4.07 -9.20 7.89
C ALA A 137 2.87 -8.69 7.07
N THR A 138 3.08 -7.73 6.18
CA THR A 138 2.02 -7.18 5.31
C THR A 138 1.47 -8.22 4.36
N PHE A 139 2.33 -9.04 3.76
CA PHE A 139 1.88 -10.14 2.92
C PHE A 139 1.03 -11.14 3.72
N ILE A 140 1.50 -11.56 4.91
CA ILE A 140 0.78 -12.52 5.76
C ILE A 140 -0.58 -11.95 6.17
N ILE A 141 -0.64 -10.70 6.64
CA ILE A 141 -1.91 -10.07 7.06
C ILE A 141 -2.87 -10.00 5.88
N SER A 142 -2.41 -9.50 4.74
CA SER A 142 -3.24 -9.37 3.54
C SER A 142 -3.71 -10.74 3.00
N GLU A 143 -2.87 -11.77 3.07
CA GLU A 143 -3.24 -13.13 2.70
C GLU A 143 -4.25 -13.76 3.67
N LEU A 144 -4.16 -13.45 4.97
CA LEU A 144 -5.15 -13.89 5.96
C LEU A 144 -6.51 -13.22 5.73
N GLU A 145 -6.51 -11.92 5.44
CA GLU A 145 -7.73 -11.17 5.10
C GLU A 145 -8.40 -11.76 3.85
N ALA A 146 -7.62 -12.05 2.80
CA ALA A 146 -8.13 -12.67 1.58
C ALA A 146 -8.77 -14.06 1.86
N ARG A 147 -8.14 -14.88 2.69
CA ARG A 147 -8.66 -16.22 3.05
C ARG A 147 -9.92 -16.16 3.90
N ASP A 148 -10.03 -15.18 4.77
CA ASP A 148 -11.22 -15.02 5.59
C ASP A 148 -12.40 -14.50 4.77
N ILE A 149 -12.16 -13.65 3.76
CA ILE A 149 -13.17 -13.27 2.75
C ILE A 149 -13.65 -14.51 1.98
N GLU A 150 -12.72 -15.35 1.50
CA GLU A 150 -13.05 -16.59 0.78
C GLU A 150 -13.95 -17.52 1.61
N LYS A 151 -13.68 -17.68 2.91
CA LYS A 151 -14.51 -18.49 3.81
C LYS A 151 -15.89 -17.92 4.09
N LEU A 152 -16.06 -16.59 4.05
CA LEU A 152 -17.36 -15.95 4.26
C LEU A 152 -18.24 -16.02 3.01
N ALA A 153 -17.65 -16.22 1.83
CA ALA A 153 -18.33 -16.37 0.56
C ALA A 153 -18.77 -17.83 0.25
N SER A 154 -18.28 -18.82 0.99
CA SER A 154 -18.62 -20.25 0.90
C SER A 154 -19.74 -20.66 1.84
#